data_AF-A0A2M7CFM5-F1
#
_entry.id   AF-A0A2M7CFM5-F1
#
_cell.length_a   1.000
_cell.length_b   1.000
_cell.length_c   1.000
_cell.angle_alpha   90.00
_cell.angle_beta   90.00
_cell.angle_gamma   90.00
#
_symmetry.space_group_name_H-M   'P 1'
#
loop_
_entity.id
_entity.type
_entity.pdbx_description
1 polymer ?
#
loop_
_entity_poly.entity_id
_entity_poly.type
_entity_poly.pdbx_seq_one_letter_code
_entity_poly.pdbx_strand_id
1 'polypeptide(L)'
;MKPREIERFRLKLEAFLADVVLPMGRTERREHAEEYVRGLLMDGERKSIEPIADRLPDGDVQALQQFVNQSPWSTKEVQASLARK
;
A
#
# COMPACT_ATOMS: atom_id res chain seq x y z
N MET A 1 -12.82 5.23 16.57
CA MET A 1 -13.19 3.88 16.07
C MET A 1 -12.71 2.85 17.09
N LYS A 2 -13.44 1.74 17.34
CA LYS A 2 -12.98 0.74 18.31
C LYS A 2 -11.80 -0.07 17.73
N PRO A 3 -10.83 -0.53 18.54
CA PRO A 3 -9.66 -1.28 18.05
C PRO A 3 -10.01 -2.49 17.17
N ARG A 4 -11.08 -3.21 17.51
CA ARG A 4 -11.57 -4.37 16.73
C ARG A 4 -12.09 -3.98 15.34
N GLU A 5 -12.64 -2.78 15.20
CA GLU A 5 -13.14 -2.29 13.91
C GLU A 5 -11.97 -1.89 13.02
N ILE A 6 -10.95 -1.23 13.59
CA ILE A 6 -9.71 -0.89 12.89
C ILE A 6 -9.04 -2.15 12.33
N GLU A 7 -8.88 -3.18 13.17
CA GLU A 7 -8.28 -4.44 12.73
C GLU A 7 -9.10 -5.12 11.64
N ARG A 8 -10.43 -5.10 11.75
CA ARG A 8 -11.31 -5.63 10.69
C ARG A 8 -11.14 -4.87 9.38
N PHE A 9 -10.99 -3.55 9.41
CA PHE A 9 -10.76 -2.76 8.20
C PHE A 9 -9.36 -3.02 7.63
N ARG A 10 -8.35 -3.20 8.47
CA ARG A 10 -6.99 -3.58 8.06
C ARG A 10 -7.00 -4.89 7.27
N LEU A 11 -7.59 -5.95 7.83
CA LEU A 11 -7.70 -7.25 7.16
C LEU A 11 -8.52 -7.19 5.86
N LYS A 12 -9.57 -6.37 5.80
CA LYS A 12 -10.34 -6.15 4.56
C LYS A 12 -9.51 -5.43 3.50
N LEU A 13 -8.73 -4.44 3.89
CA LEU A 13 -7.85 -3.71 2.98
C LEU A 13 -6.75 -4.63 2.43
N GLU A 14 -6.12 -5.44 3.28
CA GLU A 14 -5.14 -6.45 2.88
C GLU A 14 -5.72 -7.42 1.85
N ALA A 15 -6.89 -8.01 2.14
CA ALA A 15 -7.54 -8.95 1.22
C ALA A 15 -7.94 -8.29 -0.11
N PHE A 16 -8.40 -7.04 -0.08
CA PHE A 16 -8.70 -6.27 -1.28
C PHE A 16 -7.43 -6.03 -2.12
N LEU A 17 -6.36 -5.57 -1.47
CA LEU A 17 -5.10 -5.24 -2.14
C LEU A 17 -4.39 -6.48 -2.69
N ALA A 18 -4.43 -7.61 -1.99
CA ALA A 18 -3.81 -8.86 -2.42
C ALA A 18 -4.15 -9.22 -3.89
N ASP A 19 -5.38 -8.98 -4.31
CA ASP A 19 -5.83 -9.21 -5.69
C ASP A 19 -5.55 -8.02 -6.63
N VAL A 20 -5.69 -6.79 -6.14
CA VAL A 20 -5.48 -5.57 -6.95
C VAL A 20 -4.00 -5.46 -7.37
N VAL A 21 -3.07 -5.74 -6.46
CA VAL A 21 -1.63 -5.61 -6.70
C VAL A 21 -0.98 -6.90 -7.21
N LEU A 22 -1.75 -7.98 -7.38
CA LEU A 22 -1.25 -9.25 -7.93
C LEU A 22 -0.44 -9.08 -9.24
N PRO A 23 -0.84 -8.22 -10.20
CA PRO A 23 -0.07 -8.01 -11.43
C PRO A 23 1.31 -7.36 -11.23
N MET A 24 1.63 -6.82 -10.06
CA MET A 24 2.95 -6.22 -9.79
C MET A 24 4.09 -7.26 -9.78
N GLY A 25 3.77 -8.56 -9.74
CA GLY A 25 4.72 -9.65 -9.95
C GLY A 25 5.49 -10.02 -8.69
N ARG A 26 6.61 -9.33 -8.41
CA ARG A 26 7.45 -9.61 -7.22
C ARG A 26 6.68 -9.38 -5.92
N THR A 27 6.94 -10.20 -4.91
CA THR A 27 6.23 -10.14 -3.63
C THR A 27 6.50 -8.85 -2.89
N GLU A 28 7.75 -8.39 -2.89
CA GLU A 28 8.18 -7.15 -2.22
C GLU A 28 7.43 -5.93 -2.77
N ARG A 29 7.14 -5.90 -4.07
CA ARG A 29 6.34 -4.81 -4.67
C ARG A 29 4.91 -4.78 -4.14
N ARG A 30 4.33 -5.95 -3.89
CA ARG A 30 2.96 -6.05 -3.36
C ARG A 30 2.93 -5.63 -1.90
N GLU A 31 3.93 -6.06 -1.12
CA GLU A 31 4.09 -5.67 0.29
C GLU A 31 4.25 -4.15 0.42
N HIS A 32 5.15 -3.53 -0.35
CA HIS A 32 5.33 -2.08 -0.30
C HIS A 32 4.16 -1.28 -0.93
N ALA A 33 3.40 -1.86 -1.86
CA ALA A 33 2.16 -1.26 -2.33
C ALA A 33 1.10 -1.22 -1.22
N GLU A 34 0.98 -2.30 -0.44
CA GLU A 34 0.11 -2.36 0.72
C GLU A 34 0.52 -1.36 1.80
N GLU A 35 1.80 -1.33 2.14
CA GLU A 35 2.42 -0.36 3.05
C GLU A 35 2.12 1.09 2.61
N TYR A 36 2.36 1.43 1.33
CA TYR A 36 2.09 2.75 0.81
C TYR A 36 0.62 3.17 0.93
N VAL A 37 -0.31 2.25 0.60
CA VAL A 37 -1.75 2.52 0.69
C VAL A 37 -2.20 2.66 2.16
N ARG A 38 -1.70 1.81 3.06
CA ARG A 38 -1.97 1.93 4.50
C ARG A 38 -1.52 3.30 5.02
N GLY A 39 -0.30 3.73 4.72
CA GLY A 39 0.22 5.03 5.16
C GLY A 39 -0.52 6.23 4.54
N LEU A 40 -1.04 6.09 3.31
CA LEU A 40 -1.90 7.11 2.68
C LEU A 40 -3.26 7.29 3.37
N LEU A 41 -3.79 6.24 4.00
CA LEU A 41 -5.08 6.26 4.69
C LEU A 41 -4.96 6.74 6.14
N MET A 42 -3.74 6.80 6.68
CA MET A 42 -3.46 7.35 8.00
C MET A 42 -3.48 8.89 7.97
N ASP A 43 -3.78 9.48 9.12
CA ASP A 43 -3.86 10.94 9.25
C ASP A 43 -2.53 11.64 8.97
N GLY A 44 -2.58 12.81 8.33
CA GLY A 44 -1.40 13.63 8.06
C GLY A 44 -1.50 14.50 6.81
N GLU A 45 -0.80 15.64 6.83
CA GLU A 45 -0.94 16.69 5.81
C GLU A 45 -0.18 16.41 4.51
N ARG A 46 1.02 15.81 4.60
CA ARG A 46 1.93 15.61 3.45
C ARG A 46 1.82 14.20 2.87
N LYS A 47 1.78 14.07 1.56
CA LYS A 47 1.75 12.75 0.86
C LYS A 47 3.10 12.34 0.26
N SER A 48 4.20 12.88 0.77
CA SER A 48 5.56 12.45 0.43
C SER A 48 5.90 11.13 1.14
N ILE A 49 6.90 10.40 0.62
CA ILE A 49 7.26 9.05 1.07
C ILE A 49 7.59 8.98 2.56
N GLU A 50 8.48 9.85 3.05
CA GLU A 50 8.93 9.84 4.45
C GLU A 50 7.77 10.06 5.44
N PRO A 51 6.93 11.11 5.32
CA PRO A 51 5.73 11.25 6.16
C PRO A 51 4.71 10.11 6.05
N ILE A 52 4.67 9.37 4.94
CA ILE A 52 3.79 8.20 4.79
C ILE A 52 4.35 7.00 5.55
N ALA A 53 5.67 6.77 5.45
CA ALA A 53 6.36 5.70 6.17
C ALA A 53 6.24 5.91 7.69
N ASP A 54 6.49 7.14 8.17
CA ASP A 54 6.49 7.48 9.60
C ASP A 54 5.13 7.30 10.30
N ARG A 55 4.04 7.16 9.54
CA ARG A 55 2.70 6.87 10.09
C ARG A 55 2.50 5.41 10.47
N LEU A 56 3.36 4.53 9.98
CA LEU A 56 3.23 3.10 10.16
C LEU A 56 4.31 2.58 11.12
N PRO A 57 3.96 1.67 12.04
CA PRO A 57 4.94 1.08 12.95
C PRO A 57 5.98 0.21 12.22
N ASP A 58 5.63 -0.29 11.03
CA ASP A 58 6.42 -1.12 10.13
C ASP A 58 6.89 -0.36 8.88
N GLY A 59 6.80 0.98 8.87
CA GLY A 59 7.17 1.80 7.72
C GLY A 59 8.67 1.84 7.45
N ASP A 60 9.07 1.68 6.19
CA ASP A 60 10.46 1.81 5.72
C ASP A 60 10.56 2.88 4.63
N VAL A 61 11.13 4.04 5.00
CA VAL A 61 11.31 5.19 4.10
C VAL A 61 12.09 4.80 2.84
N GLN A 62 13.16 4.02 2.99
CA GLN A 62 14.03 3.65 1.88
C GLN A 62 13.33 2.66 0.96
N ALA A 63 12.67 1.64 1.52
CA ALA A 63 11.96 0.64 0.75
C ALA A 63 10.78 1.26 -0.02
N LEU A 64 9.99 2.12 0.61
CA LEU A 64 8.93 2.88 -0.06
C LEU A 64 9.47 3.82 -1.13
N GLN A 65 10.63 4.45 -0.91
CA GLN A 65 11.25 5.31 -1.91
C GLN A 65 11.71 4.53 -3.14
N GLN A 66 12.27 3.34 -2.96
CA GLN A 66 12.63 2.43 -4.04
C GLN A 66 11.39 1.89 -4.76
N PHE A 67 10.36 1.50 -4.02
CA PHE A 67 9.10 1.03 -4.57
C PHE A 67 8.43 2.07 -5.47
N VAL A 68 8.28 3.31 -4.99
CA VAL A 68 7.59 4.38 -5.73
C VAL A 68 8.41 4.87 -6.93
N ASN A 69 9.73 4.98 -6.81
CA ASN A 69 10.54 5.66 -7.83
C ASN A 69 11.33 4.73 -8.76
N GLN A 70 11.69 3.52 -8.31
CA GLN A 70 12.70 2.68 -8.97
C GLN A 70 12.21 1.27 -9.30
N SER A 71 11.05 0.86 -8.80
CA SER A 71 10.51 -0.48 -9.04
C SER A 71 9.43 -0.45 -10.13
N PRO A 72 9.72 -0.89 -11.37
CA PRO A 72 8.74 -0.84 -12.45
C PRO A 72 7.63 -1.87 -12.24
N TRP A 73 6.38 -1.42 -12.40
CA TRP A 73 5.17 -2.24 -12.45
C TRP A 73 4.19 -1.62 -13.46
N SER A 74 3.28 -2.43 -14.00
CA SER A 74 2.34 -1.98 -15.03
C SER A 74 1.12 -1.30 -14.42
N THR A 75 1.03 0.02 -14.55
CA THR A 75 -0.15 0.78 -14.11
C THR A 75 -1.44 0.29 -14.75
N LYS A 76 -1.38 -0.08 -16.04
CA LYS A 76 -2.55 -0.57 -16.78
C LYS A 76 -3.08 -1.89 -16.21
N GLU A 77 -2.20 -2.81 -15.84
CA GLU A 77 -2.62 -4.10 -15.29
C GLU A 77 -3.20 -3.96 -13.89
N VAL A 78 -2.61 -3.09 -13.05
CA VAL A 78 -3.14 -2.77 -11.72
C VAL A 78 -4.52 -2.09 -11.84
N GLN A 79 -4.67 -1.11 -12.74
CA GLN A 79 -5.97 -0.47 -13.00
C GLN A 79 -7.02 -1.45 -13.53
N ALA A 80 -6.62 -2.37 -14.41
CA ALA A 80 -7.51 -3.42 -14.89
C ALA A 80 -7.93 -4.38 -13.77
N SER A 81 -7.04 -4.67 -12.81
CA SER A 81 -7.39 -5.45 -11.62
C SER A 81 -8.36 -4.71 -10.71
N LEU A 82 -8.10 -3.43 -10.47
CA LEU A 82 -8.97 -2.55 -9.69
C LEU A 82 -10.39 -2.45 -10.28
N ALA A 83 -10.52 -2.34 -11.60
CA ALA A 83 -11.81 -2.24 -12.29
C ALA A 83 -12.69 -3.50 -12.17
N ARG A 84 -12.15 -4.62 -11.67
CA ARG A 84 -12.87 -5.89 -11.46
C ARG A 84 -13.28 -6.11 -9.99
N LYS A 85 -12.99 -5.17 -9.11
CA LYS A 85 -13.37 -5.20 -7.69
C LYS A 85 -14.58 -4.35 -7.41
#